data_AF-A0A096CM38-F1
#
_entry.id   AF-A0A096CM38-F1
#
_cell.length_a   1.000
_cell.length_b   1.000
_cell.length_c   1.000
_cell.angle_alpha   90.00
_cell.angle_beta   90.00
_cell.angle_gamma   90.00
#
_symmetry.space_group_name_H-M   'P 1'
#
loop_
_entity.id
_entity.type
_entity.pdbx_description
1 polymer ?
#
loop_
_entity_poly.entity_id
_entity_poly.type
_entity_poly.pdbx_seq_one_letter_code
_entity_poly.pdbx_strand_id
1 'polypeptide(L)'
;RIPNSEDQQKLIRLYRKSGAKTKSDFVRARLLGETFKVITEDPSKEPYLEKLSEIVALAHKIGILYNEAVKVLNTYHSVATAQQLLSKLETYSQLLIRLQQHALFLTKSLKNKQE
;
A
#
# COMPACT_ATOMS: atom_id res chain seq x y z
N ARG A 1 -10.59 -39.72 17.30
CA ARG A 1 -10.04 -38.52 17.98
C ARG A 1 -8.52 -38.66 17.97
N ILE A 2 -7.77 -37.64 17.57
CA ILE A 2 -6.30 -37.66 17.74
C ILE A 2 -6.05 -37.68 19.26
N PRO A 3 -5.29 -38.63 19.81
CA PRO A 3 -5.15 -38.76 21.26
C PRO A 3 -4.34 -37.62 21.90
N ASN A 4 -3.40 -37.04 21.15
CA ASN A 4 -2.55 -35.94 21.61
C ASN A 4 -3.27 -34.58 21.47
N SER A 5 -3.41 -33.83 22.57
CA SER A 5 -4.05 -32.50 22.57
C SER A 5 -3.21 -31.44 21.85
N GLU A 6 -1.89 -31.61 21.82
CA GLU A 6 -0.96 -30.68 21.20
C GLU A 6 -1.08 -30.75 19.66
N ASP A 7 -1.20 -31.97 19.14
CA ASP A 7 -1.45 -32.22 17.72
C ASP A 7 -2.81 -31.70 17.28
N GLN A 8 -3.84 -31.81 18.14
CA GLN A 8 -5.15 -31.22 17.87
C GLN A 8 -5.06 -29.70 17.73
N GLN A 9 -4.37 -29.02 18.65
CA GLN A 9 -4.18 -27.56 18.57
C GLN A 9 -3.37 -27.15 17.35
N LYS A 10 -2.34 -27.92 16.99
CA LYS A 10 -1.53 -27.68 15.79
C LYS A 10 -2.38 -27.78 14.52
N LEU A 11 -3.23 -28.80 14.42
CA LEU A 11 -4.15 -28.98 13.29
C LEU A 11 -5.18 -27.84 13.19
N ILE A 12 -5.72 -27.37 14.31
CA ILE A 12 -6.64 -26.23 14.35
C ILE A 12 -5.95 -24.95 13.88
N ARG A 13 -4.70 -24.71 14.32
CA ARG A 13 -3.90 -23.56 13.87
C ARG A 13 -3.62 -23.63 12.37
N LEU A 14 -3.26 -24.79 11.85
CA LEU A 14 -3.02 -24.98 10.41
C LEU A 14 -4.29 -24.80 9.58
N TYR A 15 -5.43 -25.32 10.04
CA TYR A 15 -6.72 -25.10 9.40
C TYR A 15 -7.05 -23.60 9.31
N ARG A 16 -6.95 -22.87 10.42
CA ARG A 16 -7.19 -21.41 10.44
C ARG A 16 -6.26 -20.65 9.51
N LYS A 17 -4.98 -21.04 9.43
CA LYS A 17 -4.01 -20.44 8.52
C LYS A 17 -4.25 -20.80 7.04
N SER A 18 -4.84 -21.95 6.75
CA SER A 18 -5.01 -22.42 5.37
C SER A 18 -6.03 -21.62 4.55
N GLY A 19 -6.94 -20.89 5.19
CA GLY A 19 -8.05 -20.22 4.50
C GLY A 19 -9.09 -21.16 3.89
N ALA A 20 -9.03 -22.47 4.17
CA ALA A 20 -9.97 -23.45 3.65
C ALA A 20 -11.39 -23.20 4.17
N LYS A 21 -12.37 -23.38 3.29
CA LYS A 21 -13.79 -23.12 3.57
C LYS A 21 -14.35 -24.07 4.63
N THR A 22 -13.90 -25.32 4.62
CA THR A 22 -14.29 -26.33 5.60
C THR A 22 -13.08 -27.15 6.08
N LYS A 23 -13.22 -27.79 7.24
CA LYS A 23 -12.20 -28.70 7.78
C LYS A 23 -11.93 -29.89 6.84
N SER A 24 -12.96 -30.38 6.16
CA SER A 24 -12.85 -31.46 5.19
C SER A 24 -12.02 -31.05 3.97
N ASP A 25 -12.22 -29.82 3.47
CA ASP A 25 -11.44 -29.29 2.35
C ASP A 25 -9.95 -29.16 2.72
N PHE A 26 -9.66 -28.66 3.93
CA PHE A 26 -8.30 -28.58 4.44
C PHE A 26 -7.61 -29.94 4.53
N VAL A 27 -8.30 -30.95 5.07
CA VAL A 27 -7.76 -32.31 5.19
C VAL A 27 -7.58 -32.94 3.81
N ARG A 28 -8.55 -32.77 2.90
CA ARG A 28 -8.48 -33.27 1.52
C ARG A 28 -7.29 -32.68 0.77
N ALA A 29 -7.12 -31.37 0.79
CA ALA A 29 -5.99 -30.69 0.15
C ALA A 29 -4.64 -31.19 0.70
N ARG A 30 -4.55 -31.45 2.01
CA ARG A 30 -3.30 -31.96 2.62
C ARG A 30 -3.00 -33.41 2.29
N LEU A 31 -4.03 -34.26 2.20
CA LEU A 31 -3.89 -35.66 1.80
C LEU A 31 -3.53 -35.80 0.32
N LEU A 32 -4.04 -34.91 -0.53
CA LEU A 32 -3.75 -34.88 -1.96
C LEU A 32 -2.42 -34.19 -2.31
N GLY A 33 -1.67 -33.74 -1.30
CA GLY A 33 -0.37 -33.11 -1.51
C GLY A 33 -0.43 -31.72 -2.16
N GLU A 34 -1.61 -31.07 -2.16
CA GLU A 34 -1.77 -29.76 -2.76
C GLU A 34 -0.93 -28.71 -2.03
N THR A 35 -0.16 -27.93 -2.79
CA THR A 35 0.59 -26.79 -2.27
C THR A 35 -0.34 -25.59 -2.15
N PHE A 36 -0.59 -25.11 -0.93
CA PHE A 36 -1.27 -23.84 -0.73
C PHE A 36 -0.27 -22.78 -0.29
N LYS A 37 -0.26 -21.64 -1.00
CA LYS A 37 0.47 -20.44 -0.58
C LYS A 37 -0.48 -19.61 0.29
N VAL A 38 -0.29 -19.67 1.61
CA VAL A 38 -1.01 -18.79 2.53
C VAL A 38 -0.44 -17.39 2.40
N ILE A 39 -1.24 -16.46 1.90
CA ILE A 39 -0.96 -15.04 1.99
C ILE A 39 -1.85 -14.52 3.13
N THR A 40 -1.29 -14.50 4.35
CA THR A 40 -1.94 -13.81 5.47
C THR A 40 -1.74 -12.32 5.26
N GLU A 41 -2.77 -11.66 4.77
CA GLU A 41 -2.87 -10.20 4.77
C GLU A 41 -3.22 -9.75 6.19
N ASP A 42 -2.49 -8.76 6.70
CA ASP A 42 -2.73 -8.19 8.01
C ASP A 42 -3.76 -7.05 7.84
N PRO A 43 -5.02 -7.24 8.25
CA PRO A 43 -6.08 -6.25 8.04
C PRO A 43 -5.81 -4.93 8.77
N SER A 44 -4.89 -4.90 9.75
CA SER A 44 -4.48 -3.65 10.40
C SER A 44 -3.67 -2.72 9.47
N LYS A 45 -3.15 -3.23 8.35
CA LYS A 45 -2.36 -2.48 7.37
C LYS A 45 -3.19 -1.88 6.23
N GLU A 46 -4.45 -2.30 6.12
CA GLU A 46 -5.38 -1.84 5.07
C GLU A 46 -5.57 -0.30 5.08
N PRO A 47 -5.78 0.37 6.23
CA PRO A 47 -5.92 1.82 6.29
C PRO A 47 -4.64 2.57 5.87
N TYR A 48 -3.47 1.95 6.09
CA TYR A 48 -2.20 2.54 5.69
C TYR A 48 -2.01 2.48 4.17
N LEU A 49 -2.35 1.35 3.55
CA LEU A 49 -2.26 1.17 2.09
C LEU A 49 -3.26 2.06 1.35
N GLU A 50 -4.45 2.25 1.91
CA GLU A 50 -5.45 3.19 1.40
C GLU A 50 -4.89 4.62 1.41
N LYS A 51 -4.35 5.08 2.55
CA LYS A 51 -3.73 6.41 2.68
C LYS A 51 -2.57 6.61 1.71
N LEU A 52 -1.73 5.59 1.53
CA LEU A 52 -0.61 5.65 0.59
C LEU A 52 -1.11 5.78 -0.85
N SER A 53 -2.15 5.04 -1.21
CA SER A 53 -2.77 5.10 -2.53
C SER A 53 -3.39 6.47 -2.81
N GLU A 54 -4.03 7.09 -1.82
CA GLU A 54 -4.53 8.47 -1.91
C GLU A 54 -3.39 9.47 -2.19
N ILE A 55 -2.27 9.35 -1.46
CA ILE A 55 -1.10 10.22 -1.65
C ILE A 55 -0.52 10.07 -3.06
N VAL A 56 -0.44 8.84 -3.59
CA VAL A 56 0.04 8.58 -4.95
C VAL A 56 -0.91 9.18 -5.99
N ALA A 57 -2.22 9.06 -5.82
CA ALA A 57 -3.21 9.67 -6.72
C ALA A 57 -3.11 11.20 -6.74
N LEU A 58 -2.94 11.82 -5.58
CA LEU A 58 -2.73 13.27 -5.46
C LEU A 58 -1.44 13.73 -6.13
N ALA A 59 -0.34 12.98 -5.98
CA ALA A 59 0.92 13.28 -6.66
C ALA A 59 0.79 13.26 -8.19
N HIS A 60 0.07 12.26 -8.73
CA HIS A 60 -0.21 12.19 -10.16
C HIS A 60 -1.03 13.40 -10.65
N LYS A 61 -2.05 13.80 -9.88
CA LYS A 61 -2.88 14.98 -10.19
C LYS A 61 -2.05 16.27 -10.23
N ILE A 62 -1.08 16.42 -9.33
CA ILE A 62 -0.13 17.54 -9.34
C ILE A 62 0.69 17.55 -10.64
N GLY A 63 1.16 16.39 -11.11
CA GLY A 63 1.88 16.28 -12.38
C GLY A 63 1.06 16.71 -13.60
N ILE A 64 -0.25 16.39 -13.62
CA ILE A 64 -1.17 16.85 -14.68
C ILE A 64 -1.31 18.37 -14.63
N LEU A 65 -1.59 18.93 -13.44
CA LEU A 65 -1.74 20.38 -13.24
C LEU A 65 -0.46 21.14 -13.59
N TYR A 66 0.71 20.56 -13.34
CA TYR A 66 2.00 21.10 -13.77
C TYR A 66 2.05 21.27 -15.29
N ASN A 67 1.74 20.20 -16.03
CA ASN A 67 1.79 20.22 -17.48
C ASN A 67 0.76 21.20 -18.08
N GLU A 68 -0.43 21.27 -17.48
CA GLU A 68 -1.46 22.25 -17.86
C GLU A 68 -1.01 23.68 -17.61
N ALA A 69 -0.43 23.96 -16.44
CA ALA A 69 0.12 25.27 -16.12
C ALA A 69 1.20 25.66 -17.14
N VAL A 70 2.16 24.78 -17.44
CA VAL A 70 3.21 25.04 -18.43
C VAL A 70 2.63 25.34 -19.82
N LYS A 71 1.61 24.59 -20.27
CA LYS A 71 0.92 24.85 -21.54
C LYS A 71 0.25 26.22 -21.55
N VAL A 72 -0.48 26.56 -20.49
CA VAL A 72 -1.15 27.87 -20.36
C VAL A 72 -0.14 29.00 -20.34
N LEU A 73 0.98 28.84 -19.62
CA LEU A 73 2.06 29.83 -19.60
C LEU A 73 2.71 30.00 -20.97
N ASN A 74 2.94 28.91 -21.70
CA ASN A 74 3.46 28.97 -23.07
C ASN A 74 2.51 29.72 -24.02
N THR A 75 1.21 29.81 -23.69
CA THR A 75 0.22 30.58 -24.46
C THR A 75 -0.01 32.01 -23.96
N TYR A 76 0.53 32.39 -22.79
CA TYR A 76 0.31 33.70 -22.17
C TYR A 76 1.44 34.69 -22.47
N HIS A 77 1.10 35.91 -22.89
CA HIS A 77 2.08 36.96 -23.23
C HIS A 77 2.65 37.73 -22.02
N SER A 78 2.18 37.47 -20.78
CA SER A 78 2.63 38.18 -19.59
C SER A 78 3.57 37.34 -18.72
N VAL A 79 4.86 37.69 -18.76
CA VAL A 79 5.95 37.00 -18.04
C VAL A 79 5.76 37.03 -16.51
N ALA A 80 5.18 38.11 -15.96
CA ALA A 80 5.02 38.28 -14.52
C ALA A 80 4.04 37.27 -13.90
N THR A 81 2.89 37.05 -14.57
CA THR A 81 1.90 36.05 -14.13
C THR A 81 2.46 34.63 -14.25
N ALA A 82 3.29 34.38 -15.27
CA ALA A 82 3.94 33.09 -15.47
C ALA A 82 4.90 32.75 -14.33
N GLN A 83 5.73 33.70 -13.94
CA GLN A 83 6.68 33.55 -12.82
C GLN A 83 5.96 33.31 -11.49
N GLN A 84 4.86 34.03 -11.23
CA GLN A 84 4.10 33.85 -10.00
C GLN A 84 3.45 32.45 -9.92
N LEU A 85 2.95 31.93 -11.04
CA LEU A 85 2.38 30.59 -11.12
C LEU A 85 3.45 29.50 -10.93
N LEU A 86 4.61 29.67 -11.57
CA LEU A 86 5.76 28.78 -11.42
C LEU A 86 6.26 28.73 -9.98
N SER A 87 6.33 29.87 -9.28
CA SER A 87 6.78 29.93 -7.89
C SER A 87 5.83 29.19 -6.92
N LYS A 88 4.51 29.32 -7.12
CA LYS A 88 3.53 28.55 -6.34
C LYS A 88 3.66 27.06 -6.60
N LEU A 89 3.86 26.69 -7.87
CA LEU A 89 4.02 25.31 -8.29
C LEU A 89 5.27 24.66 -7.69
N GLU A 90 6.39 25.37 -7.72
CA GLU A 90 7.64 24.95 -7.07
C GLU A 90 7.44 24.70 -5.57
N THR A 91 6.73 25.62 -4.90
CA THR A 91 6.40 25.48 -3.47
C THR A 91 5.60 24.21 -3.19
N TYR A 92 4.57 23.92 -4.00
CA TYR A 92 3.77 22.70 -3.84
C TYR A 92 4.58 21.43 -4.15
N SER A 93 5.44 21.45 -5.17
CA SER A 93 6.34 20.33 -5.47
C SER A 93 7.29 20.03 -4.32
N GLN A 94 7.87 21.05 -3.69
CA GLN A 94 8.74 20.85 -2.52
C GLN A 94 7.98 20.26 -1.33
N LEU A 95 6.75 20.73 -1.07
CA LEU A 95 5.90 20.19 -0.01
C LEU A 95 5.58 18.71 -0.27
N LEU A 96 5.26 18.36 -1.52
CA LEU A 96 4.96 16.99 -1.93
C LEU A 96 6.16 16.06 -1.72
N ILE A 97 7.36 16.48 -2.11
CA ILE A 97 8.59 15.70 -1.91
C ILE A 97 8.81 15.41 -0.43
N ARG A 98 8.63 16.40 0.45
CA ARG A 98 8.75 16.21 1.90
C ARG A 98 7.73 15.21 2.43
N LEU A 99 6.48 15.29 1.94
CA LEU A 99 5.42 14.37 2.34
C LEU A 99 5.74 12.92 1.91
N GLN A 100 6.26 12.73 0.69
CA GLN A 100 6.69 11.43 0.17
C GLN A 100 7.88 10.87 0.96
N GLN A 101 8.87 11.69 1.30
CA GLN A 101 9.99 11.29 2.15
C GLN A 101 9.52 10.84 3.54
N HIS A 102 8.57 11.56 4.13
CA HIS A 102 7.98 11.20 5.41
C HIS A 102 7.20 9.88 5.33
N ALA A 103 6.41 9.68 4.27
CA ALA A 103 5.72 8.42 4.02
C ALA A 103 6.70 7.24 3.92
N LEU A 104 7.79 7.37 3.15
CA LEU A 104 8.85 6.37 3.03
C LEU A 104 9.52 6.06 4.37
N PHE A 105 9.80 7.08 5.18
CA PHE A 105 10.36 6.91 6.52
C PHE A 105 9.43 6.10 7.42
N LEU A 106 8.13 6.40 7.40
CA LEU A 106 7.11 5.65 8.16
C LEU A 106 7.01 4.20 7.66
N THR A 107 7.04 3.96 6.34
CA THR A 107 7.06 2.60 5.78
C THR A 107 8.26 1.79 6.29
N LYS A 108 9.46 2.39 6.25
CA LYS A 108 10.68 1.74 6.74
C LYS A 108 10.61 1.44 8.24
N SER A 109 10.11 2.39 9.02
CA SER A 109 9.95 2.23 10.47
C SER A 109 8.95 1.14 10.85
N LEU A 110 7.86 0.98 10.08
CA LEU A 110 6.92 -0.11 10.24
C LEU A 110 7.55 -1.45 9.88
N LYS A 111 8.30 -1.53 8.77
CA LYS A 111 9.00 -2.75 8.37
C LYS A 111 9.99 -3.22 9.45
N ASN A 112 10.80 -2.30 9.98
CA ASN A 112 11.81 -2.62 10.99
C ASN A 112 11.23 -3.01 12.36
N LYS A 113 9.97 -2.65 12.66
CA LYS A 113 9.27 -3.11 13.87
C LYS A 113 8.69 -4.53 13.74
N GLN A 114 8.67 -5.10 12.54
CA GLN A 114 8.16 -6.44 12.27
C GLN A 114 9.26 -7.51 12.18
N GLU A 115 10.53 -7.10 12.21
CA GLU A 115 11.71 -7.95 12.44
C GLU A 115 12.05 -7.99 13.93
#